data_AF-A0A0M8SLZ8-F1
#
_entry.id   AF-A0A0M8SLZ8-F1
#
_cell.length_a   1.000
_cell.length_b   1.000
_cell.length_c   1.000
_cell.angle_alpha   90.00
_cell.angle_beta   90.00
_cell.angle_gamma   90.00
#
_symmetry.space_group_name_H-M   'P 1'
#
loop_
_entity.id
_entity.type
_entity.pdbx_description
1 polymer ?
#
loop_
_entity_poly.entity_id
_entity_poly.type
_entity_poly.pdbx_seq_one_letter_code
_entity_poly.pdbx_strand_id
1 'polypeptide(L)'
;MLDGMHEWQNRPLDSVYPVLSIGCVHVKLRGGQVANRPICVVLAVTVEGTQEILGLWAGDGGEGAKYWLQVLTEIKNRGTEDVCMVVCDGGSQCLYGGVVEQIVMRGRAKRKKPVSTGVRAASAPLAVS
;
A
#
# COMPACT_ATOMS: atom_id res chain seq x y z
N MET A 1 11.05 13.33 -18.44
CA MET A 1 10.61 13.50 -17.02
C MET A 1 9.72 12.35 -16.57
N LEU A 2 8.83 11.84 -17.44
CA LEU A 2 8.06 10.62 -17.17
C LEU A 2 8.90 9.34 -17.23
N ASP A 3 9.96 9.32 -18.05
CA ASP A 3 10.82 8.15 -18.25
C ASP A 3 11.49 7.69 -16.95
N GLY A 4 12.00 8.62 -16.13
CA GLY A 4 12.63 8.29 -14.85
C GLY A 4 11.66 7.74 -13.80
N MET A 5 10.38 8.13 -13.84
CA MET A 5 9.35 7.52 -12.98
C MET A 5 9.04 6.10 -13.43
N HIS A 6 8.98 5.87 -14.74
CA HIS A 6 8.72 4.55 -15.30
C HIS A 6 9.89 3.58 -15.06
N GLU A 7 11.14 4.03 -15.20
CA GLU A 7 12.34 3.27 -14.82
C GLU A 7 12.33 2.94 -13.33
N TRP A 8 12.07 3.93 -12.47
CA TRP A 8 12.02 3.70 -11.03
C TRP A 8 10.92 2.69 -10.65
N GLN A 9 9.75 2.79 -11.26
CA GLN A 9 8.64 1.89 -10.98
C GLN A 9 8.90 0.45 -11.46
N ASN A 10 9.66 0.26 -12.54
CA ASN A 10 10.00 -1.07 -13.07
C ASN A 10 11.38 -1.58 -12.67
N ARG A 11 12.09 -0.86 -11.79
CA ARG A 11 13.42 -1.27 -11.35
C ARG A 11 13.38 -2.68 -10.73
N PRO A 12 14.42 -3.50 -10.92
CA PRO A 12 14.52 -4.79 -10.25
C PRO A 12 14.50 -4.60 -8.73
N LEU A 13 13.88 -5.55 -8.04
CA LEU A 13 13.77 -5.59 -6.59
C LEU A 13 14.61 -6.72 -6.00
N ASP A 14 14.87 -6.65 -4.70
CA ASP A 14 15.56 -7.74 -4.00
C ASP A 14 14.69 -8.99 -3.94
N SER A 15 15.35 -10.15 -3.91
CA SER A 15 14.67 -11.45 -3.86
C SER A 15 13.94 -11.68 -2.54
N VAL A 16 14.42 -11.11 -1.44
CA VAL A 16 13.85 -11.34 -0.11
C VAL A 16 13.64 -10.05 0.66
N TYR A 17 12.42 -9.85 1.15
CA TYR A 17 12.08 -8.75 2.04
C TYR A 17 11.57 -9.24 3.41
N PRO A 18 12.28 -8.94 4.51
CA PRO A 18 11.81 -9.25 5.86
C PRO A 18 10.41 -8.70 6.18
N VAL A 19 10.11 -7.47 5.80
CA VAL A 19 8.83 -6.82 6.09
C VAL A 19 8.36 -6.01 4.90
N LEU A 20 7.11 -6.21 4.51
CA LEU A 20 6.43 -5.44 3.48
C LEU A 20 5.19 -4.77 4.09
N SER A 21 5.15 -3.45 4.06
CA SER A 21 4.03 -2.65 4.57
C SER A 21 3.23 -2.08 3.40
N ILE A 22 1.96 -2.43 3.37
CA ILE A 22 0.99 -2.01 2.38
C ILE A 22 0.07 -0.96 3.02
N GLY A 23 -0.02 0.20 2.39
CA GLY A 23 -0.94 1.26 2.80
C GLY A 23 -1.62 1.88 1.58
N CYS A 24 -2.78 2.48 1.79
CA CYS A 24 -3.44 3.27 0.76
C CYS A 24 -3.92 4.59 1.33
N VAL A 25 -3.66 5.65 0.57
CA VAL A 25 -4.07 7.01 0.89
C VAL A 25 -5.17 7.40 -0.09
N HIS A 26 -6.30 7.82 0.45
CA HIS A 26 -7.43 8.29 -0.35
C HIS A 26 -7.20 9.76 -0.71
N VAL A 27 -6.91 10.02 -1.98
CA VAL A 27 -6.64 11.36 -2.49
C VAL A 27 -7.83 11.82 -3.33
N LYS A 28 -8.35 13.01 -3.01
CA LYS A 28 -9.37 13.68 -3.83
C LYS A 28 -8.70 14.29 -5.05
N LEU A 29 -8.82 13.63 -6.19
CA LEU A 29 -8.28 14.13 -7.44
C LEU A 29 -9.33 15.01 -8.14
N ARG A 30 -8.91 16.21 -8.57
CA ARG A 30 -9.73 17.15 -9.33
C ARG A 30 -9.32 17.12 -10.79
N GLY A 31 -10.10 16.43 -11.61
CA GLY A 31 -9.94 16.37 -13.07
C GLY A 31 -11.26 16.62 -13.80
N GLY A 32 -12.14 17.48 -13.26
CA GLY A 32 -13.51 17.71 -13.72
C GLY A 32 -14.54 17.32 -12.65
N GLN A 33 -14.81 16.03 -12.48
CA GLN A 33 -15.57 15.49 -11.34
C GLN A 33 -14.60 15.15 -10.19
N VAL A 34 -14.94 15.54 -8.95
CA VAL A 34 -14.14 15.19 -7.77
C VAL A 34 -14.36 13.71 -7.46
N ALA A 35 -13.41 12.86 -7.82
CA ALA A 35 -13.40 11.46 -7.45
C ALA A 35 -12.38 11.23 -6.34
N ASN A 36 -12.77 10.50 -5.31
CA ASN A 36 -11.83 10.02 -4.29
C ASN A 36 -11.17 8.74 -4.82
N ARG A 37 -9.88 8.80 -5.16
CA ARG A 37 -9.15 7.64 -5.68
C ARG A 37 -8.13 7.16 -4.65
N PRO A 38 -8.09 5.85 -4.32
CA PRO A 38 -7.03 5.31 -3.47
C PRO A 38 -5.72 5.26 -4.25
N ILE A 39 -4.68 5.85 -3.68
CA ILE A 39 -3.29 5.65 -4.11
C ILE A 39 -2.67 4.70 -3.09
N CYS A 40 -2.34 3.49 -3.54
CA CYS A 40 -1.71 2.49 -2.72
C CYS A 40 -0.19 2.56 -2.87
N VAL A 41 0.49 2.49 -1.74
CA VAL A 41 1.93 2.50 -1.61
C VAL A 41 2.38 1.20 -0.98
N VAL A 42 3.43 0.60 -1.54
CA VAL A 42 4.10 -0.54 -0.94
C VAL A 42 5.48 -0.10 -0.48
N LEU A 43 5.71 -0.24 0.82
CA LEU A 43 6.98 -0.04 1.48
C LEU A 43 7.57 -1.39 1.83
N ALA A 44 8.88 -1.54 1.70
CA ALA A 44 9.57 -2.73 2.20
C ALA A 44 10.77 -2.35 3.04
N VAL A 45 11.15 -3.26 3.93
CA VAL A 45 12.39 -3.20 4.69
C VAL A 45 13.33 -4.21 4.07
N THR A 46 14.49 -3.77 3.60
CA THR A 46 15.54 -4.65 3.05
C THR A 46 16.14 -5.53 4.15
N VAL A 47 16.90 -6.55 3.78
CA VAL A 47 17.64 -7.40 4.74
C VAL A 47 18.66 -6.60 5.58
N GLU A 48 19.12 -5.47 5.07
CA GLU A 48 20.02 -4.54 5.77
C GLU A 48 19.29 -3.63 6.77
N GLY A 49 17.95 -3.69 6.82
CA GLY A 49 17.12 -2.86 7.70
C GLY A 49 16.76 -1.49 7.12
N THR A 50 17.06 -1.25 5.84
CA THR A 50 16.72 0.03 5.18
C THR A 50 15.28 -0.01 4.67
N GLN A 51 14.53 1.08 4.90
CA GLN A 51 13.19 1.24 4.36
C GLN A 51 13.23 1.81 2.95
N GLU A 52 12.51 1.20 2.02
CA GLU A 52 12.36 1.69 0.66
C GLU A 52 10.91 1.61 0.17
N ILE A 53 10.59 2.45 -0.82
CA ILE A 53 9.30 2.43 -1.52
C ILE A 53 9.46 1.52 -2.74
N LEU A 54 8.69 0.44 -2.80
CA LEU A 54 8.70 -0.49 -3.93
C LEU A 54 7.89 0.04 -5.11
N GLY A 55 6.81 0.79 -4.83
CA GLY A 55 5.98 1.37 -5.89
C GLY A 55 4.75 2.10 -5.37
N LEU A 56 4.05 2.72 -6.32
CA LEU A 56 2.80 3.45 -6.15
C LEU A 56 1.81 2.98 -7.22
N TRP A 57 0.58 2.66 -6.80
CA TRP A 57 -0.49 2.22 -7.70
C TRP A 57 -1.73 3.05 -7.45
N ALA A 58 -2.31 3.60 -8.51
CA ALA A 58 -3.58 4.32 -8.44
C ALA A 58 -4.73 3.35 -8.75
N GLY A 59 -5.65 3.17 -7.81
CA GLY A 59 -6.86 2.38 -8.01
C GLY A 59 -7.99 3.23 -8.62
N ASP A 60 -8.79 2.64 -9.51
CA ASP A 60 -9.92 3.31 -10.19
C ASP A 60 -11.31 2.96 -9.59
N GLY A 61 -11.38 2.58 -8.31
CA GLY A 61 -12.68 2.33 -7.67
C GLY A 61 -12.73 1.28 -6.57
N GLY A 62 -11.60 0.74 -6.10
CA GLY A 62 -11.58 -0.12 -4.91
C GLY A 62 -10.26 -0.88 -4.69
N GLU A 63 -10.02 -1.26 -3.43
CA GLU A 63 -8.85 -2.01 -2.96
C GLU A 63 -9.15 -3.52 -2.87
N GLY A 64 -9.89 -4.08 -3.84
CA GLY A 64 -10.33 -5.47 -3.82
C GLY A 64 -9.21 -6.49 -4.10
N ALA A 65 -9.50 -7.78 -3.88
CA ALA A 65 -8.52 -8.87 -4.04
C ALA A 65 -7.81 -8.88 -5.42
N LYS A 66 -8.53 -8.59 -6.51
CA LYS A 66 -7.96 -8.54 -7.87
C LYS A 66 -6.91 -7.44 -8.05
N TYR A 67 -7.13 -6.29 -7.42
CA TYR A 67 -6.19 -5.17 -7.45
C TYR A 67 -4.90 -5.54 -6.72
N TRP A 68 -5.01 -6.10 -5.52
CA TRP A 68 -3.84 -6.55 -4.76
C TRP A 68 -3.10 -7.70 -5.44
N LEU A 69 -3.81 -8.61 -6.10
CA LEU A 69 -3.18 -9.66 -6.87
C LEU A 69 -2.31 -9.08 -7.99
N GLN A 70 -2.79 -8.05 -8.69
CA GLN A 70 -2.01 -7.36 -9.71
C GLN A 70 -0.75 -6.71 -9.12
N VAL A 71 -0.89 -5.95 -8.03
CA VAL A 71 0.23 -5.27 -7.35
C VAL A 71 1.29 -6.28 -6.89
N LEU A 72 0.88 -7.36 -6.23
CA LEU A 72 1.80 -8.39 -5.75
C LEU A 72 2.46 -9.16 -6.90
N THR A 73 1.72 -9.45 -7.97
CA THR A 73 2.27 -10.09 -9.18
C THR A 73 3.35 -9.21 -9.83
N GLU A 74 3.15 -7.89 -9.87
CA GLU A 74 4.16 -6.96 -10.39
C GLU A 74 5.43 -6.97 -9.53
N ILE A 75 5.29 -6.95 -8.20
CA ILE A 75 6.43 -7.05 -7.26
C ILE A 75 7.18 -8.38 -7.48
N LYS A 76 6.46 -9.49 -7.63
CA LYS A 76 7.05 -10.80 -7.93
C LYS A 76 7.80 -10.81 -9.26
N ASN A 77 7.20 -10.25 -10.31
CA ASN A 77 7.81 -10.18 -11.65
C ASN A 77 9.06 -9.29 -11.67
N ARG A 78 9.21 -8.37 -10.71
CA ARG A 78 10.39 -7.52 -10.56
C ARG A 78 11.55 -8.18 -9.81
N GLY A 79 11.37 -9.40 -9.33
CA GLY A 79 12.44 -10.21 -8.74
C GLY A 79 12.22 -10.64 -7.30
N THR A 80 11.16 -10.17 -6.63
CA THR A 80 10.87 -10.59 -5.25
C THR A 80 10.33 -12.02 -5.20
N GLU A 81 11.03 -12.88 -4.48
CA GLU A 81 10.73 -14.30 -4.35
C GLU A 81 10.05 -14.63 -3.02
N ASP A 82 10.47 -14.00 -1.92
CA ASP A 82 9.92 -14.29 -0.58
C ASP A 82 9.77 -13.04 0.30
N VAL A 83 8.75 -13.07 1.15
CA VAL A 83 8.47 -12.04 2.15
C VAL A 83 8.13 -12.67 3.48
N CYS A 84 8.88 -12.32 4.53
CA CYS A 84 8.64 -12.90 5.86
C CYS A 84 7.39 -12.34 6.54
N MET A 85 7.06 -11.06 6.37
CA MET A 85 5.92 -10.45 7.04
C MET A 85 5.26 -9.40 6.17
N VAL A 86 3.95 -9.49 6.00
CA VAL A 86 3.17 -8.45 5.33
C VAL A 86 2.27 -7.74 6.34
N VAL A 87 2.39 -6.42 6.37
CA VAL A 87 1.60 -5.53 7.21
C VAL A 87 0.63 -4.77 6.32
N CYS A 88 -0.66 -4.96 6.54
CA CYS A 88 -1.71 -4.26 5.80
C CYS A 88 -2.33 -3.18 6.67
N ASP A 89 -2.51 -1.97 6.14
CA ASP A 89 -3.35 -0.96 6.81
C ASP A 89 -4.80 -1.44 6.90
N GLY A 90 -5.50 -1.02 7.94
CA GLY A 90 -6.81 -1.57 8.30
C GLY A 90 -7.93 -1.30 7.29
N GLY A 91 -7.74 -0.37 6.35
CA GLY A 91 -8.68 -0.12 5.24
C GLY A 91 -8.42 -1.01 4.02
N SER A 92 -7.19 -1.48 3.87
CA SER A 92 -6.71 -2.26 2.73
C SER A 92 -7.24 -3.68 2.82
N GLN A 93 -8.15 -4.06 1.93
CA GLN A 93 -8.67 -5.44 1.83
C GLN A 93 -7.60 -6.42 1.30
N CYS A 94 -6.31 -6.07 1.36
CA CYS A 94 -5.18 -6.90 0.92
C CYS A 94 -5.11 -8.26 1.62
N LEU A 95 -5.61 -8.38 2.85
CA LEU A 95 -5.64 -9.66 3.57
C LEU A 95 -6.79 -10.59 3.15
N TYR A 96 -7.76 -10.12 2.34
CA TYR A 96 -8.91 -10.94 1.95
C TYR A 96 -8.58 -11.82 0.73
N GLY A 97 -8.88 -13.12 0.84
CA GLY A 97 -8.80 -14.07 -0.29
C GLY A 97 -7.44 -14.73 -0.52
N GLY A 98 -6.56 -14.81 0.49
CA GLY A 98 -5.29 -15.55 0.37
C GLY A 98 -4.25 -14.92 -0.57
N VAL A 99 -4.49 -13.69 -1.03
CA VAL A 99 -3.62 -12.98 -1.98
C VAL A 99 -2.21 -12.77 -1.42
N VAL A 100 -2.09 -12.55 -0.11
CA VAL A 100 -0.81 -12.41 0.61
C VAL A 100 -0.07 -13.75 0.77
N GLU A 101 -0.79 -14.86 0.87
CA GLU A 101 -0.18 -16.20 1.01
C GLU A 101 0.56 -16.65 -0.26
N GLN A 102 0.30 -16.00 -1.41
CA GLN A 102 1.00 -16.28 -2.67
C GLN A 102 2.47 -15.81 -2.69
N ILE A 103 2.85 -14.87 -1.83
CA ILE A 103 4.21 -14.31 -1.73
C ILE A 103 4.87 -14.62 -0.39
N VAL A 104 4.08 -14.89 0.65
CA VAL A 104 4.61 -15.17 2.00
C VAL A 104 4.79 -16.67 2.16
N MET A 105 6.02 -17.19 2.01
CA MET A 105 6.29 -18.62 2.19
C MET A 105 6.39 -19.04 3.66
N ARG A 106 6.82 -18.15 4.56
CA ARG A 106 7.23 -18.53 5.93
C ARG A 106 6.70 -17.72 7.09
N GLY A 107 6.05 -16.58 6.87
CA GLY A 107 5.59 -15.78 8.01
C GLY A 107 4.15 -15.31 7.98
N ARG A 108 3.82 -14.44 8.93
CA ARG A 108 2.44 -14.14 9.29
C ARG A 108 2.04 -12.79 8.72
N ALA A 109 0.91 -12.74 8.01
CA ALA A 109 0.26 -11.47 7.71
C ALA A 109 -0.30 -10.85 9.00
N LYS A 110 -0.08 -9.55 9.21
CA LYS A 110 -0.63 -8.81 10.36
C LYS A 110 -1.36 -7.56 9.88
N ARG A 111 -2.51 -7.29 10.48
CA ARG A 111 -3.23 -6.03 10.28
C ARG A 111 -2.59 -4.97 11.16
N LYS A 112 -2.22 -3.82 10.59
CA LYS A 112 -1.78 -2.65 11.35
C LYS A 112 -2.97 -2.17 12.19
N LYS A 113 -2.75 -1.89 13.49
CA LYS A 113 -3.78 -1.20 14.26
C LYS A 113 -3.99 0.17 13.62
N PRO A 114 -5.25 0.61 13.42
CA PRO A 114 -5.50 1.94 12.87
C PRO A 114 -4.78 2.95 13.76
N VAL A 115 -3.93 3.79 13.17
CA VAL A 115 -3.40 4.93 13.90
C VAL A 115 -4.62 5.82 14.15
N SER A 116 -5.01 5.99 15.42
CA SER A 116 -6.02 6.99 15.76
C SER A 116 -5.40 8.33 15.44
N THR A 117 -5.59 8.83 14.23
CA THR A 117 -5.33 10.23 13.92
C THR A 117 -6.33 11.01 14.78
N GLY A 118 -5.90 11.38 15.98
CA GLY A 118 -6.58 12.30 16.84
C GLY A 118 -6.55 13.68 16.21
N VAL A 119 -7.24 13.85 15.08
CA VAL A 119 -7.82 15.15 14.76
C VAL A 119 -8.92 15.30 15.79
N ARG A 120 -8.58 15.91 16.94
CA ARG A 120 -9.58 16.56 17.78
C ARG A 120 -10.27 17.55 16.87
N ALA A 121 -11.46 17.19 16.38
CA ALA A 121 -12.40 18.17 15.90
C ALA A 121 -12.69 19.07 17.10
N ALA A 122 -12.04 20.22 17.14
CA ALA A 122 -12.43 21.29 18.04
C ALA A 122 -13.81 21.76 17.56
N SER A 123 -14.87 21.20 18.15
CA SER A 123 -16.21 21.75 18.06
C SER A 123 -16.21 23.08 18.81
N ALA A 124 -16.01 24.18 18.08
CA ALA A 124 -16.38 25.49 18.59
C ALA A 124 -17.92 25.59 18.56
N PRO A 125 -18.59 25.87 19.70
CA PRO A 125 -20.02 26.17 19.67
C PRO A 125 -20.21 27.54 19.01
N LEU A 126 -20.93 27.57 17.89
CA LEU A 126 -21.55 28.77 17.37
C LEU A 126 -22.63 29.18 18.36
N ALA A 127 -22.34 30.18 19.20
CA ALA A 127 -23.36 30.89 19.95
C ALA A 127 -24.15 31.77 18.96
N VAL A 128 -25.41 31.40 18.75
CA VAL A 128 -26.47 32.27 18.23
C VAL A 128 -27.36 32.61 19.41
N SER A 129 -27.82 33.87 19.40
CA SER A 129 -28.71 34.59 20.35
C SER A 129 -27.98 35.40 21.42
#